data_AF-A0A946TTT5-F1
#
_entry.id   AF-A0A946TTT5-F1
#
_cell.length_a   1.000
_cell.length_b   1.000
_cell.length_c   1.000
_cell.angle_alpha   90.00
_cell.angle_beta   90.00
_cell.angle_gamma   90.00
#
_symmetry.space_group_name_H-M   'P 1'
#
loop_
_entity.id
_entity.type
_entity.pdbx_description
1 polymer ?
#
loop_
_entity_poly.entity_id
_entity_poly.type
_entity_poly.pdbx_seq_one_letter_code
_entity_poly.pdbx_strand_id
1 'polypeptide(L)'
;MKIEWARQAVDDLGNIRAYIAESDPGSAQTIANKILSSVTMLNETPHRGRPGRVPGTRELILPGTPYIIIYRVSSDTLQIIAVLHSSLNWP
;
A
#
# COMPACT_ATOMS: atom_id res chain seq x y z
N MET A 1 0.10 14.88 8.88
CA MET A 1 -0.36 13.71 9.66
C MET A 1 0.81 12.76 9.86
N LYS A 2 0.75 11.94 10.92
CA LYS A 2 1.70 10.86 11.16
C LYS A 2 1.36 9.66 10.26
N ILE A 3 2.37 9.01 9.69
CA ILE A 3 2.18 7.75 8.95
C ILE A 3 2.49 6.60 9.89
N GLU A 4 1.54 5.69 10.06
CA GLU A 4 1.69 4.47 10.85
C GLU A 4 1.53 3.24 9.98
N TRP A 5 2.45 2.29 10.13
CA TRP A 5 2.41 1.04 9.40
C TRP A 5 1.98 -0.08 10.34
N ALA A 6 0.92 -0.79 9.99
CA ALA A 6 0.59 -2.05 10.63
C ALA A 6 1.69 -3.07 10.35
N ARG A 7 1.89 -4.02 11.29
CA ARG A 7 2.85 -5.12 11.11
C ARG A 7 2.62 -5.87 9.79
N GLN A 8 1.35 -6.15 9.48
CA GLN A 8 0.95 -6.80 8.23
C GLN A 8 1.46 -6.04 7.00
N ALA A 9 1.30 -4.71 6.95
CA ALA A 9 1.77 -3.92 5.82
C ALA A 9 3.31 -3.97 5.65
N VAL A 10 4.05 -4.08 6.76
CA VAL A 10 5.51 -4.23 6.72
C VAL A 10 5.89 -5.60 6.17
N ASP A 11 5.21 -6.66 6.64
CA ASP A 11 5.43 -8.03 6.17
C ASP A 11 5.05 -8.17 4.69
N ASP A 12 3.95 -7.56 4.26
CA ASP A 12 3.51 -7.50 2.86
C ASP A 12 4.59 -6.89 1.97
N LEU A 13 5.17 -5.75 2.37
CA LEU A 13 6.25 -5.11 1.61
C LEU A 13 7.49 -6.00 1.49
N GLY A 14 7.84 -6.70 2.57
CA GLY A 14 8.93 -7.67 2.57
C GLY A 14 8.69 -8.80 1.58
N ASN A 15 7.49 -9.40 1.62
CA ASN A 15 7.08 -10.50 0.75
C ASN A 15 7.02 -10.08 -0.72
N ILE A 16 6.43 -8.91 -1.00
CA ILE A 16 6.36 -8.32 -2.35
C ILE A 16 7.76 -8.14 -2.93
N ARG A 17 8.66 -7.53 -2.16
CA ARG A 17 10.04 -7.29 -2.59
C ARG A 17 10.78 -8.60 -2.85
N ALA A 18 10.66 -9.58 -1.95
CA ALA A 18 11.31 -10.89 -2.10
C ALA A 18 10.80 -11.62 -3.35
N TYR A 19 9.48 -11.71 -3.51
CA TYR A 19 8.85 -12.38 -4.65
C TYR A 19 9.25 -11.77 -6.00
N ILE A 20 9.22 -10.44 -6.12
CA ILE A 20 9.63 -9.79 -7.38
C ILE A 20 11.14 -9.96 -7.61
N ALA A 21 11.96 -9.85 -6.56
CA ALA A 21 13.42 -9.93 -6.69
C ALA A 21 13.92 -11.29 -7.19
N GLU A 22 13.15 -12.38 -7.00
CA GLU A 22 13.49 -13.70 -7.56
C GLU A 22 13.49 -13.70 -9.10
N SER A 23 12.70 -12.84 -9.74
CA SER A 23 12.55 -12.77 -11.20
C SER A 23 13.16 -11.51 -11.82
N ASP A 24 12.99 -10.36 -11.16
CA ASP A 24 13.48 -9.05 -11.60
C ASP A 24 13.79 -8.13 -10.39
N PRO A 25 15.03 -8.14 -9.88
CA PRO A 25 15.47 -7.27 -8.81
C PRO A 25 15.28 -5.76 -9.09
N GLY A 26 15.38 -5.34 -10.35
CA GLY A 26 15.19 -3.94 -10.75
C GLY A 26 13.74 -3.49 -10.61
N SER A 27 12.80 -4.35 -11.01
CA SER A 27 11.38 -4.14 -10.78
C SER A 27 11.02 -4.15 -9.30
N ALA A 28 11.65 -4.99 -8.49
CA ALA A 28 11.40 -5.04 -7.04
C ALA A 28 11.68 -3.69 -6.36
N GLN A 29 12.82 -3.07 -6.68
CA GLN A 29 13.18 -1.75 -6.16
C GLN A 29 12.21 -0.67 -6.67
N THR A 30 11.85 -0.72 -7.95
CA THR A 30 10.93 0.24 -8.58
C THR A 30 9.55 0.21 -7.93
N ILE A 31 9.01 -0.99 -7.67
CA ILE A 31 7.70 -1.17 -7.04
C ILE A 31 7.73 -0.70 -5.58
N ALA A 32 8.77 -1.05 -4.81
CA ALA A 32 8.93 -0.58 -3.44
C ALA A 32 8.96 0.96 -3.37
N ASN A 33 9.75 1.61 -4.22
CA ASN A 33 9.81 3.07 -4.30
C ASN A 33 8.45 3.69 -4.66
N LYS A 34 7.68 3.05 -5.55
CA LYS A 34 6.36 3.52 -5.96
C LYS A 34 5.32 3.42 -4.85
N ILE A 35 5.39 2.36 -4.04
CA ILE A 35 4.53 2.20 -2.85
C ILE A 35 4.85 3.30 -1.84
N LEU A 36 6.14 3.49 -1.52
CA LEU A 36 6.57 4.50 -0.54
C LEU A 36 6.19 5.91 -0.98
N SER A 37 6.43 6.28 -2.24
CA SER A 37 6.06 7.61 -2.75
C SER A 37 4.54 7.83 -2.75
N SER A 38 3.76 6.80 -3.06
CA SER A 38 2.29 6.87 -3.01
C SER A 38 1.78 7.06 -1.58
N VAL A 39 2.39 6.39 -0.59
CA VAL A 39 2.06 6.56 0.83
C VAL A 39 2.42 7.97 1.32
N THR A 40 3.57 8.50 0.92
CA THR A 40 3.92 9.90 1.23
C THR A 40 2.90 10.87 0.65
N MET A 41 2.46 10.66 -0.60
CA MET A 41 1.46 11.52 -1.24
C MET A 41 0.07 11.39 -0.61
N LEU A 42 -0.27 10.23 -0.03
CA LEU A 42 -1.50 10.06 0.75
C LEU A 42 -1.53 10.92 2.02
N ASN A 43 -0.37 11.33 2.54
CA ASN A 43 -0.32 12.26 3.66
C ASN A 43 -0.81 13.67 3.28
N GLU A 44 -0.68 14.04 2.01
CA GLU A 44 -1.18 15.33 1.47
C GLU A 44 -2.60 15.20 0.92
N THR A 45 -2.92 14.04 0.33
CA THR A 45 -4.21 13.78 -0.35
C THR A 45 -4.87 12.49 0.15
N PRO A 46 -5.23 12.40 1.46
CA PRO A 46 -5.72 11.17 2.08
C PRO A 46 -7.04 10.68 1.48
N HIS A 47 -7.81 11.54 0.82
CA HIS A 47 -9.09 11.19 0.19
C HIS A 47 -8.98 10.61 -1.23
N ARG A 48 -7.76 10.40 -1.75
CA ARG A 48 -7.51 9.91 -3.12
C ARG A 48 -7.93 8.47 -3.37
N GLY A 49 -7.81 7.59 -2.38
CA GLY A 49 -8.31 6.22 -2.47
C GLY A 49 -9.83 6.19 -2.64
N ARG A 50 -10.37 5.09 -3.14
CA ARG A 50 -11.83 4.87 -3.08
C ARG A 50 -12.20 4.29 -1.72
N PRO A 51 -13.48 4.38 -1.29
CA PRO A 51 -13.97 3.59 -0.16
C PRO A 51 -13.58 2.11 -0.33
N GLY A 52 -12.98 1.52 0.70
CA GLY A 52 -12.52 0.13 0.66
C GLY A 52 -13.65 -0.86 0.95
N ARG A 53 -13.40 -2.14 0.67
CA ARG A 53 -14.35 -3.23 0.95
C ARG A 53 -14.65 -3.40 2.44
N VAL A 54 -13.69 -3.10 3.31
CA VAL A 54 -13.87 -3.11 4.76
C VAL A 54 -14.31 -1.71 5.21
N PRO A 55 -15.41 -1.58 5.97
CA PRO A 55 -15.86 -0.29 6.49
C PRO A 55 -14.75 0.51 7.19
N GLY A 56 -14.70 1.80 6.92
CA GLY A 56 -13.69 2.72 7.44
C GLY A 56 -12.33 2.66 6.73
N THR A 57 -12.08 1.67 5.86
CA THR A 57 -10.85 1.61 5.06
C THR A 57 -11.01 2.32 3.71
N ARG A 58 -9.88 2.63 3.09
CA ARG A 58 -9.77 3.17 1.74
C ARG A 58 -8.76 2.34 0.96
N GLU A 59 -9.02 2.18 -0.32
CA GLU A 59 -8.17 1.43 -1.25
C GLU A 59 -7.56 2.40 -2.26
N LEU A 60 -6.22 2.48 -2.28
CA LEU A 60 -5.48 3.17 -3.34
C LEU A 60 -4.91 2.12 -4.31
N ILE A 61 -5.45 2.09 -5.52
CA ILE A 61 -4.88 1.31 -6.62
C ILE A 61 -3.60 2.02 -7.07
N LEU A 62 -2.47 1.33 -7.08
CA LEU A 62 -1.19 1.85 -7.59
C LEU A 62 -1.16 1.75 -9.13
N PRO A 63 -1.26 2.87 -9.87
CA PRO A 63 -1.36 2.82 -11.33
C PRO A 63 -0.16 2.14 -11.97
N GLY A 64 -0.38 1.27 -12.96
CA GLY A 64 0.71 0.56 -13.65
C GLY A 64 1.41 -0.49 -12.78
N THR A 65 0.78 -0.93 -11.69
CA THR A 65 1.20 -2.10 -10.92
C THR A 65 -0.02 -2.90 -10.52
N PRO A 66 0.11 -4.20 -10.23
CA PRO A 66 -0.98 -4.99 -9.69
C PRO A 66 -1.19 -4.75 -8.18
N TYR A 67 -0.67 -3.69 -7.57
CA TYR A 67 -0.74 -3.51 -6.10
C TYR A 67 -1.82 -2.53 -5.66
N ILE A 68 -2.40 -2.79 -4.49
CA ILE A 68 -3.41 -1.98 -3.82
C ILE A 68 -2.93 -1.69 -2.41
N ILE A 69 -2.89 -0.41 -2.02
CA ILE A 69 -2.61 0.02 -0.65
C ILE A 69 -3.93 0.16 0.09
N ILE A 70 -4.09 -0.57 1.20
CA ILE A 70 -5.23 -0.45 2.09
C ILE A 70 -4.84 0.41 3.27
N TYR A 71 -5.63 1.45 3.52
CA TYR A 71 -5.31 2.42 4.56
C TYR A 71 -6.56 2.97 5.25
N ARG A 72 -6.35 3.57 6.42
CA ARG A 72 -7.35 4.33 7.18
C ARG A 72 -6.83 5.74 7.40
N VAL A 73 -7.78 6.68 7.47
CA VAL A 73 -7.51 8.08 7.78
C VAL A 73 -8.24 8.39 9.08
N SER A 74 -7.47 8.77 10.09
CA SER A 74 -7.94 9.34 11.35
C SER A 74 -7.44 10.78 11.47
N SER A 75 -7.94 11.54 12.44
CA SER A 75 -7.78 13.00 12.59
C SER A 75 -6.35 13.52 12.29
N ASP A 76 -5.32 12.81 12.75
CA ASP A 76 -3.92 13.17 12.46
C ASP A 76 -3.05 11.94 12.12
N THR A 77 -3.67 10.87 11.62
CA THR A 77 -2.95 9.63 11.34
C THR A 77 -3.41 8.97 10.05
N LEU A 78 -2.45 8.71 9.17
CA LEU A 78 -2.59 7.84 8.02
C LEU A 78 -2.06 6.45 8.42
N GLN A 79 -2.97 5.50 8.63
CA GLN A 79 -2.60 4.14 8.98
C GLN A 79 -2.60 3.25 7.75
N ILE A 80 -1.44 2.73 7.35
CA ILE A 80 -1.30 1.73 6.30
C ILE A 80 -1.53 0.35 6.92
N ILE A 81 -2.56 -0.35 6.45
CA ILE A 81 -3.03 -1.61 7.02
C ILE A 81 -2.40 -2.80 6.30
N ALA A 82 -2.41 -2.77 4.97
CA ALA A 82 -1.92 -3.86 4.13
C ALA A 82 -1.53 -3.34 2.74
N VAL A 83 -0.67 -4.08 2.05
CA VAL A 83 -0.34 -3.87 0.63
C VAL A 83 -0.55 -5.19 -0.11
N LEU A 84 -1.53 -5.22 -1.00
CA LEU A 84 -2.00 -6.47 -1.60
C LEU A 84 -1.76 -6.48 -3.10
N HIS A 85 -1.41 -7.64 -3.63
CA HIS A 85 -1.51 -7.89 -5.07
C HIS A 85 -2.99 -8.02 -5.46
N SER A 86 -3.39 -7.48 -6.60
CA SER A 86 -4.78 -7.36 -7.04
C SER A 86 -5.44 -8.71 -7.34
N SER A 87 -4.63 -9.74 -7.54
CA SER A 87 -5.06 -11.14 -7.69
C SER A 87 -5.07 -11.93 -6.38
N LEU A 88 -4.56 -11.37 -5.28
CA LEU A 88 -4.69 -12.01 -3.97
C LEU A 88 -6.07 -11.72 -3.40
N ASN A 89 -6.63 -12.71 -2.70
CA ASN A 89 -7.92 -12.55 -2.04
C ASN A 89 -7.82 -11.52 -0.92
N TRP A 90 -8.71 -10.53 -1.01
CA TRP A 90 -9.05 -9.61 0.05
C TRP A 90 -10.58 -9.52 0.11
N PRO A 91 -11.22 -9.55 1.29
CA PRO A 91 -10.62 -9.67 2.62
C PRO A 91 -10.12 -11.09 2.94
#